data_AF-A0A520K3Z5-F1
#
_entry.id   AF-A0A520K3Z5-F1
#
_cell.length_a   1.000
_cell.length_b   1.000
_cell.length_c   1.000
_cell.angle_alpha   90.00
_cell.angle_beta   90.00
_cell.angle_gamma   90.00
#
_symmetry.space_group_name_H-M   'P 1'
#
loop_
_entity.id
_entity.type
_entity.pdbx_description
1 polymer ?
#
loop_
_entity_poly.entity_id
_entity_poly.type
_entity_poly.pdbx_seq_one_letter_code
_entity_poly.pdbx_strand_id
1 'polypeptide(L)'
;MLSELLCGHGGIIKPPTGVKYTLEDVIAVISYAATSTATSLEAAVSELKRKMPDAALPSADTVFNYLYENDIEDILAFFRRVNAELLALSGIPDGPVDIAVDFHDEGYYGDKNDRG
;
A
#
# COMPACT_ATOMS: atom_id res chain seq x y z
N MET A 1 3.09 6.09 9.35
CA MET A 1 3.80 6.00 8.05
C MET A 1 2.90 5.52 6.92
N LEU A 2 2.50 4.24 6.80
CA LEU A 2 1.65 3.79 5.67
C LEU A 2 0.22 4.38 5.71
N SER A 3 -0.38 4.47 6.89
CA SER A 3 -1.70 5.10 7.08
C SER A 3 -1.68 6.61 6.83
N GLU A 4 -0.63 7.29 7.27
CA GLU A 4 -0.39 8.72 6.98
C GLU A 4 -0.15 8.96 5.49
N LEU A 5 0.57 8.07 4.82
CA LEU A 5 0.80 8.12 3.40
C LEU A 5 -0.51 7.96 2.63
N LEU A 6 -1.31 6.93 2.98
CA LEU A 6 -2.58 6.58 2.33
C LEU A 6 -3.69 7.61 2.49
N CYS A 7 -3.65 8.47 3.52
CA CYS A 7 -4.76 9.35 3.90
C CYS A 7 -4.39 10.80 4.22
N GLY A 8 -3.11 11.13 4.39
CA GLY A 8 -2.65 12.49 4.60
C GLY A 8 -2.54 13.27 3.29
N HIS A 9 -3.05 14.51 3.27
CA HIS A 9 -2.75 15.49 2.21
C HIS A 9 -3.10 15.02 0.77
N GLY A 10 -4.30 14.47 0.56
CA GLY A 10 -4.77 14.02 -0.77
C GLY A 10 -4.77 12.50 -0.97
N GLY A 11 -4.89 11.72 0.11
CA GLY A 11 -5.02 10.26 0.03
C GLY A 11 -6.27 9.77 -0.70
N ILE A 12 -6.20 8.54 -1.22
CA ILE A 12 -7.25 7.89 -2.03
C ILE A 12 -8.41 7.40 -1.14
N ILE A 13 -8.15 7.07 0.13
CA ILE A 13 -9.17 6.52 1.04
C ILE A 13 -9.72 7.64 1.92
N LYS A 14 -11.03 7.87 1.87
CA LYS A 14 -11.71 8.93 2.64
C LYS A 14 -12.91 8.34 3.41
N PRO A 15 -12.69 7.76 4.60
CA PRO A 15 -13.79 7.28 5.43
C PRO A 15 -14.70 8.45 5.84
N PRO A 16 -16.03 8.34 5.69
CA PRO A 16 -16.95 9.38 6.10
C PRO A 16 -16.99 9.51 7.63
N THR A 17 -17.40 10.68 8.13
CA THR A 17 -17.47 10.93 9.58
C THR A 17 -18.54 10.04 10.23
N GLY A 18 -18.19 9.40 11.35
CA GLY A 18 -19.13 8.61 12.16
C GLY A 18 -19.22 7.12 11.79
N VAL A 19 -18.35 6.62 10.90
CA VAL A 19 -18.21 5.18 10.67
C VAL A 19 -17.66 4.46 11.90
N LYS A 20 -18.03 3.18 12.08
CA LYS A 20 -17.63 2.37 13.24
C LYS A 20 -16.23 1.77 13.13
N TYR A 21 -15.64 1.83 11.94
CA TYR A 21 -14.34 1.28 11.60
C TYR A 21 -13.32 2.41 11.47
N THR A 22 -12.08 2.11 11.81
CA THR A 22 -10.96 3.04 11.66
C THR A 22 -10.42 2.99 10.24
N LEU A 23 -9.53 3.93 9.93
CA LEU A 23 -8.79 3.88 8.67
C LEU A 23 -7.85 2.66 8.63
N GLU A 24 -7.23 2.35 9.77
CA GLU A 24 -6.38 1.18 9.94
C GLU A 24 -7.13 -0.11 9.60
N ASP A 25 -8.41 -0.19 9.94
CA ASP A 25 -9.28 -1.33 9.57
C ASP A 25 -9.47 -1.45 8.05
N VAL A 26 -9.63 -0.32 7.34
CA VAL A 26 -9.71 -0.31 5.87
C VAL A 26 -8.40 -0.77 5.25
N ILE A 27 -7.27 -0.25 5.75
CA ILE A 27 -5.93 -0.61 5.26
C ILE A 27 -5.65 -2.09 5.52
N ALA A 28 -6.00 -2.59 6.69
CA ALA A 28 -5.85 -4.01 7.01
C ALA A 28 -6.58 -4.91 6.01
N VAL A 29 -7.80 -4.55 5.58
CA VAL A 29 -8.53 -5.29 4.55
C VAL A 29 -7.78 -5.27 3.22
N ILE A 30 -7.34 -4.10 2.76
CA ILE A 30 -6.64 -3.95 1.47
C ILE A 30 -5.30 -4.70 1.48
N SER A 31 -4.49 -4.50 2.52
CA SER A 31 -3.20 -5.17 2.68
C SER A 31 -3.38 -6.67 2.75
N TYR A 32 -4.35 -7.16 3.53
CA TYR A 32 -4.61 -8.60 3.62
C TYR A 32 -5.06 -9.17 2.28
N ALA A 33 -5.91 -8.46 1.53
CA ALA A 33 -6.31 -8.88 0.18
C ALA A 33 -5.12 -8.94 -0.79
N ALA A 34 -4.17 -8.01 -0.67
CA ALA A 34 -3.01 -7.92 -1.55
C ALA A 34 -1.88 -8.92 -1.23
N THR A 35 -1.73 -9.31 0.04
CA THR A 35 -0.56 -10.10 0.48
C THR A 35 -0.90 -11.50 0.99
N SER A 36 -2.17 -11.86 1.10
CA SER A 36 -2.60 -13.19 1.56
C SER A 36 -3.14 -14.06 0.43
N THR A 37 -3.48 -15.31 0.76
CA THR A 37 -4.21 -16.21 -0.15
C THR A 37 -5.65 -15.75 -0.40
N ALA A 38 -6.18 -14.81 0.39
CA ALA A 38 -7.49 -14.21 0.19
C ALA A 38 -7.39 -13.07 -0.83
N THR A 39 -7.21 -13.41 -2.10
CA THR A 39 -6.91 -12.47 -3.20
C THR A 39 -8.06 -11.55 -3.62
N SER A 40 -9.11 -11.42 -2.80
CA SER A 40 -10.25 -10.52 -3.02
C SER A 40 -10.62 -9.79 -1.72
N LEU A 41 -11.27 -8.63 -1.85
CA LEU A 41 -11.73 -7.86 -0.69
C LEU A 41 -12.76 -8.65 0.15
N GLU A 42 -13.63 -9.42 -0.50
CA GLU A 42 -14.65 -10.27 0.15
C GLU A 42 -13.99 -11.38 0.95
N ALA A 43 -13.01 -12.07 0.35
CA ALA A 43 -12.25 -13.12 1.01
C ALA A 43 -11.47 -12.55 2.20
N ALA A 44 -10.83 -11.39 2.02
CA ALA A 44 -10.09 -10.70 3.06
C ALA A 44 -10.98 -10.30 4.23
N VAL A 45 -12.12 -9.64 3.99
CA VAL A 45 -13.07 -9.27 5.05
C VAL A 45 -13.59 -10.50 5.78
N SER A 46 -13.95 -11.57 5.06
CA SER A 46 -14.44 -12.82 5.66
C SER A 46 -13.41 -13.47 6.58
N GLU A 47 -12.17 -13.61 6.11
CA GLU A 47 -11.09 -14.19 6.90
C GLU A 47 -10.68 -13.33 8.09
N LEU A 48 -10.62 -12.01 7.91
CA LEU A 48 -10.29 -11.09 9.00
C LEU A 48 -11.38 -11.11 10.07
N LYS A 49 -12.67 -11.17 9.71
CA LYS A 49 -13.76 -11.36 10.67
C LYS A 49 -13.67 -12.70 11.40
N ARG A 50 -13.25 -13.77 10.71
CA ARG A 50 -13.03 -15.08 11.36
C ARG A 50 -11.87 -15.03 12.35
N LYS A 51 -10.79 -14.32 12.03
CA LYS A 51 -9.60 -14.17 12.89
C LYS A 51 -9.81 -13.18 14.03
N MET A 52 -10.61 -12.14 13.80
CA MET A 52 -10.88 -11.04 14.72
C MET A 52 -12.39 -10.72 14.74
N PRO A 53 -13.20 -11.52 15.45
CA PRO A 53 -14.66 -11.40 15.42
C PRO A 53 -15.19 -10.05 15.91
N ASP A 54 -14.46 -9.41 16.81
CA ASP A 54 -14.83 -8.12 17.42
C ASP A 54 -14.36 -6.92 16.60
N ALA A 55 -13.58 -7.14 15.53
CA ALA A 55 -13.10 -6.05 14.69
C ALA A 55 -14.26 -5.41 13.93
N ALA A 56 -14.41 -4.09 14.09
CA ALA A 56 -15.31 -3.30 13.27
C ALA A 56 -14.69 -3.16 11.88
N LEU A 57 -14.83 -4.17 11.02
CA LEU A 57 -14.29 -4.13 9.67
C LEU A 57 -15.34 -3.59 8.69
N PRO A 58 -14.95 -2.74 7.72
CA PRO A 58 -15.84 -2.33 6.63
C PRO A 58 -16.24 -3.54 5.76
N SER A 59 -17.34 -3.41 5.00
CA SER A 59 -17.68 -4.41 3.98
C SER A 59 -16.73 -4.30 2.78
N ALA A 60 -16.62 -5.37 1.99
CA ALA A 60 -15.85 -5.36 0.75
C ALA A 60 -16.33 -4.25 -0.21
N ASP A 61 -17.65 -4.09 -0.38
CA ASP A 61 -18.24 -3.02 -1.22
C ASP A 61 -17.84 -1.62 -0.74
N THR A 62 -17.79 -1.42 0.58
CA THR A 62 -17.38 -0.13 1.16
C THR A 62 -15.94 0.18 0.81
N VAL A 63 -15.04 -0.80 0.97
CA VAL A 63 -13.62 -0.66 0.61
C VAL A 63 -13.47 -0.46 -0.89
N PHE A 64 -14.25 -1.18 -1.70
CA PHE A 64 -14.25 -1.03 -3.16
C PHE A 64 -14.65 0.38 -3.58
N ASN A 65 -15.72 0.94 -3.02
CA ASN A 65 -16.17 2.30 -3.31
C ASN A 65 -15.10 3.34 -2.96
N TYR A 66 -14.40 3.19 -1.82
CA TYR A 66 -13.30 4.09 -1.48
C TYR A 66 -12.15 4.07 -2.48
N LEU A 67 -11.93 2.97 -3.18
CA LEU A 67 -10.89 2.91 -4.22
C LEU A 67 -11.41 3.47 -5.55
N TYR A 68 -12.66 3.13 -5.92
CA TYR A 68 -13.24 3.41 -7.23
C TYR A 68 -13.80 4.83 -7.39
N GLU A 69 -14.12 5.52 -6.29
CA GLU A 69 -14.62 6.91 -6.31
C GLU A 69 -13.52 7.95 -6.60
N ASN A 70 -12.26 7.54 -6.71
CA ASN A 70 -11.16 8.46 -7.01
C ASN A 70 -10.94 8.60 -8.52
N ASP A 71 -10.52 9.80 -8.93
CA ASP A 71 -10.06 10.03 -10.29
C ASP A 71 -8.74 9.28 -10.54
N ILE A 72 -8.51 8.82 -11.77
CA ILE A 72 -7.25 8.19 -12.16
C ILE A 72 -6.06 9.12 -11.95
N GLU A 73 -6.24 10.44 -12.13
CA GLU A 73 -5.23 11.46 -11.87
C GLU A 73 -4.87 11.52 -10.38
N ASP A 74 -5.85 11.43 -9.50
CA ASP A 74 -5.65 11.40 -8.05
C ASP A 74 -4.90 10.14 -7.62
N ILE A 75 -5.26 8.99 -8.19
CA ILE A 75 -4.58 7.70 -7.95
C ILE A 75 -3.11 7.79 -8.40
N LEU A 76 -2.84 8.33 -9.59
CA LEU A 76 -1.48 8.47 -10.10
C LEU A 76 -0.66 9.47 -9.27
N ALA A 77 -1.24 10.59 -8.87
CA ALA A 77 -0.59 11.58 -8.01
C ALA A 77 -0.21 10.98 -6.65
N PHE A 78 -1.10 10.18 -6.07
CA PHE A 78 -0.87 9.44 -4.85
C PHE A 78 0.34 8.50 -4.97
N PHE A 79 0.37 7.62 -5.97
CA PHE A 79 1.47 6.67 -6.14
C PHE A 79 2.81 7.36 -6.44
N ARG A 80 2.81 8.49 -7.17
CA ARG A 80 4.02 9.30 -7.36
C ARG A 80 4.57 9.81 -6.03
N ARG A 81 3.71 10.22 -5.10
CA ARG A 81 4.12 10.67 -3.77
C ARG A 81 4.66 9.52 -2.93
N VAL A 82 3.98 8.37 -2.92
CA VAL A 82 4.48 7.14 -2.27
C VAL A 82 5.89 6.80 -2.76
N ASN A 83 6.09 6.81 -4.08
CA ASN A 83 7.40 6.54 -4.66
C ASN A 83 8.44 7.58 -4.23
N ALA A 84 8.10 8.87 -4.23
CA ALA A 84 9.02 9.92 -3.79
C ALA A 84 9.43 9.75 -2.31
N GLU A 85 8.49 9.45 -1.42
CA GLU A 85 8.79 9.21 0.00
C GLU A 85 9.64 7.94 0.20
N LEU A 86 9.34 6.85 -0.52
CA LEU A 86 10.15 5.62 -0.48
C LEU A 86 11.57 5.84 -1.02
N LEU A 87 11.72 6.60 -2.11
CA LEU A 87 13.03 6.93 -2.68
C LEU A 87 13.86 7.81 -1.74
N ALA A 88 13.23 8.78 -1.07
CA ALA A 88 13.90 9.59 -0.06
C ALA A 88 14.41 8.74 1.13
N LEU A 89 13.65 7.71 1.52
CA LEU A 89 14.01 6.79 2.61
C LEU A 89 15.06 5.74 2.21
N SER A 90 15.14 5.37 0.92
CA SER A 90 16.10 4.38 0.44
C SER A 90 17.53 4.94 0.30
N GLY A 91 17.71 6.26 0.47
CA GLY A 91 19.00 6.93 0.28
C GLY A 91 19.43 7.00 -1.19
N ILE A 92 18.51 6.72 -2.12
CA ILE A 92 18.74 6.85 -3.55
C ILE A 92 18.73 8.34 -3.89
N PRO A 93 19.80 8.88 -4.52
CA PRO A 93 19.88 10.30 -4.84
C PRO A 93 18.87 10.70 -5.92
N ASP A 94 18.42 11.96 -5.88
CA ASP A 94 17.43 12.57 -6.78
C ASP A 94 17.86 12.69 -8.26
N GLY A 95 19.04 12.17 -8.62
CA GLY A 95 19.55 12.13 -9.99
C GLY A 95 19.23 10.81 -10.70
N PRO A 96 19.43 10.73 -12.03
CA PRO A 96 19.36 9.46 -12.73
C PRO A 96 20.34 8.46 -12.10
N VAL A 97 19.83 7.32 -11.66
CA VAL A 97 20.63 6.22 -11.13
C VAL A 97 20.25 4.92 -11.82
N ASP A 98 21.26 4.09 -12.11
CA ASP A 98 21.02 2.72 -12.51
C ASP A 98 20.74 1.88 -11.26
N ILE A 99 19.50 1.39 -11.15
CA ILE A 99 19.07 0.52 -10.06
C ILE A 99 19.12 -0.93 -10.57
N ALA A 100 20.08 -1.71 -10.09
CA ALA A 100 20.06 -3.16 -10.24
C ALA A 100 19.36 -3.77 -9.02
N VAL A 101 18.19 -4.38 -9.24
CA VAL A 101 17.49 -5.14 -8.20
C VAL A 101 17.91 -6.60 -8.33
N ASP A 102 18.73 -7.06 -7.38
CA ASP A 102 19.09 -8.46 -7.27
C ASP A 102 18.03 -9.22 -6.47
N PHE A 103 17.49 -10.28 -7.06
CA PHE A 103 16.47 -11.13 -6.43
C PHE A 103 17.05 -12.46 -5.91
N HIS A 104 18.38 -12.62 -5.97
CA HIS A 104 19.05 -13.79 -5.41
C HIS A 104 19.37 -13.58 -3.92
N ASP A 105 19.30 -14.66 -3.14
CA ASP A 105 19.71 -14.69 -1.71
C ASP A 105 21.24 -14.89 -1.57
N GLU A 106 21.99 -14.57 -2.62
CA GLU A 106 23.45 -14.69 -2.66
C GLU A 106 24.07 -13.28 -2.70
N GLY A 107 25.25 -13.12 -2.10
CA GLY A 107 25.92 -11.82 -2.06
C GLY A 107 26.20 -11.28 -3.47
N TYR A 108 26.03 -9.96 -3.64
CA TYR A 108 26.26 -9.21 -4.87
C TYR A 108 27.48 -9.71 -5.67
N TYR A 109 27.25 -10.18 -6.90
CA TYR A 109 28.26 -10.81 -7.76
C TYR A 109 29.04 -9.81 -8.64
N GLY A 110 29.43 -8.66 -8.07
CA GLY A 110 30.22 -7.64 -8.77
C GLY A 110 31.33 -7.07 -7.88
N ASP A 111 32.56 -7.03 -8.39
CA ASP A 111 33.60 -6.20 -7.78
C ASP A 111 33.23 -4.73 -8.04
N LYS A 112 33.26 -3.89 -6.99
CA LYS A 112 32.93 -2.46 -7.05
C LYS A 112 33.76 -1.68 -8.10
N ASN A 113 34.82 -2.28 -8.62
CA ASN A 113 35.74 -1.68 -9.58
C ASN A 113 35.71 -2.32 -10.97
N ASP A 114 34.84 -3.29 -11.25
CA ASP A 114 34.84 -3.89 -12.58
C ASP A 114 34.21 -2.95 -13.61
N ARG A 115 34.93 -2.70 -14.69
CA ARG A 115 34.58 -1.69 -15.70
C ARG A 115 33.69 -2.32 -16.77
N GLY A 116 32.45 -2.69 -16.41
CA GLY A 116 31.38 -3.02 -17.37
C GLY A 116 31.67 -4.14 -18.37
#